data_AF-A0A0G4MEG5-F1
#
_entry.id   AF-A0A0G4MEG5-F1
#
_cell.length_a   1.000
_cell.length_b   1.000
_cell.length_c   1.000
_cell.angle_alpha   90.00
_cell.angle_beta   90.00
_cell.angle_gamma   90.00
#
_symmetry.space_group_name_H-M   'P 1'
#
loop_
_entity.id
_entity.type
_entity.pdbx_description
1 polymer ?
#
loop_
_entity_poly.entity_id
_entity_poly.type
_entity_poly.pdbx_seq_one_letter_code
_entity_poly.pdbx_strand_id
1 'polypeptide(L)'
;MEHIRKTFQRCKAENRSALVTYVTAGFPTAEETPDILLAMEKGGADILELGAPFTDPIADGPTIQTSNTIALQNGVTIESTLKMVKDARSKGLKAPVLLMGYYNPLLSYGEERLLNDCADSGVNGFIVVDLPPEEAVSFRKLCNKGQYVMDTCSPMFP
;
A
#
# COMPACT_ATOMS: atom_id res chain seq x y z
N MET A 1 -1.17 -13.50 0.11
CA MET A 1 -2.58 -13.82 0.42
C MET A 1 -2.83 -14.29 1.84
N GLU A 2 -1.96 -15.15 2.40
CA GLU A 2 -2.21 -15.79 3.70
C GLU A 2 -2.31 -14.79 4.88
N HIS A 3 -1.49 -13.75 4.89
CA HIS A 3 -1.44 -12.77 5.98
C HIS A 3 -2.77 -12.00 6.17
N ILE A 4 -3.33 -11.45 5.09
CA ILE A 4 -4.57 -10.68 5.14
C ILE A 4 -5.75 -11.57 5.54
N ARG A 5 -5.83 -12.77 4.97
CA ARG A 5 -6.86 -13.76 5.33
C ARG A 5 -6.77 -14.13 6.82
N LYS A 6 -5.56 -14.38 7.34
CA LYS A 6 -5.34 -14.66 8.77
C LYS A 6 -5.78 -13.49 9.65
N THR A 7 -5.52 -12.25 9.24
CA THR A 7 -5.97 -11.05 9.96
C THR A 7 -7.50 -11.02 10.07
N PHE A 8 -8.23 -11.14 8.96
CA PHE A 8 -9.70 -11.16 9.02
C PHE A 8 -10.26 -12.34 9.83
N GLN A 9 -9.63 -13.50 9.76
CA GLN A 9 -10.00 -14.66 10.59
C GLN A 9 -9.81 -14.39 12.08
N ARG A 10 -8.71 -13.74 12.46
CA ARG A 10 -8.44 -13.31 13.84
C ARG A 10 -9.49 -12.31 14.32
N CYS A 11 -9.75 -11.23 13.58
CA CYS A 11 -10.74 -10.22 13.97
C CYS A 11 -12.15 -10.83 14.13
N LYS A 12 -12.52 -11.76 13.23
CA LYS A 12 -13.77 -12.51 13.33
C LYS A 12 -13.82 -13.39 14.58
N ALA A 13 -12.74 -14.09 14.93
CA ALA A 13 -12.65 -14.90 16.14
C ALA A 13 -12.72 -14.03 17.41
N GLU A 14 -12.23 -12.80 17.35
CA GLU A 14 -12.33 -11.78 18.40
C GLU A 14 -13.68 -11.04 18.42
N ASN A 15 -14.62 -11.40 17.52
CA ASN A 15 -15.94 -10.77 17.36
C ASN A 15 -15.88 -9.24 17.19
N ARG A 16 -14.91 -8.75 16.42
CA ARG A 16 -14.75 -7.33 16.10
C ARG A 16 -14.47 -7.12 14.61
N SER A 17 -14.75 -5.91 14.14
CA SER A 17 -14.33 -5.48 12.80
C SER A 17 -12.81 -5.32 12.74
N ALA A 18 -12.23 -5.57 11.56
CA ALA A 18 -10.85 -5.23 11.28
C ALA A 18 -10.71 -3.72 11.08
N LEU A 19 -9.66 -3.13 11.67
CA LEU A 19 -9.33 -1.73 11.45
C LEU A 19 -8.26 -1.62 10.36
N VAL A 20 -8.60 -0.97 9.26
CA VAL A 20 -7.67 -0.65 8.16
C VAL A 20 -7.37 0.83 8.21
N THR A 21 -6.10 1.20 8.16
CA THR A 21 -5.66 2.60 8.27
C THR A 21 -4.71 2.97 7.15
N TYR A 22 -4.83 4.20 6.66
CA TYR A 22 -4.05 4.74 5.56
C TYR A 22 -3.03 5.78 6.03
N VAL A 23 -1.85 5.79 5.41
CA VAL A 23 -0.87 6.87 5.49
C VAL A 23 -0.11 7.02 4.16
N THR A 24 0.23 8.25 3.78
CA THR A 24 1.06 8.54 2.62
C THR A 24 2.54 8.32 2.94
N ALA A 25 3.24 7.56 2.10
CA ALA A 25 4.66 7.32 2.26
C ALA A 25 5.45 8.62 2.19
N GLY A 26 6.33 8.83 3.17
CA GLY A 26 7.17 10.01 3.33
C GLY A 26 6.45 11.30 3.72
N PHE A 27 5.25 11.20 4.28
CA PHE A 27 4.59 12.28 5.00
C PHE A 27 4.56 11.99 6.52
N PRO A 28 4.90 12.97 7.40
CA PRO A 28 5.41 14.31 7.09
C PRO A 28 6.82 14.32 6.50
N THR A 29 7.64 13.33 6.85
CA THR A 29 8.99 13.10 6.31
C THR A 29 9.20 11.64 5.93
N ALA A 30 10.19 11.38 5.07
CA ALA A 30 10.57 10.02 4.62
C ALA A 30 11.01 9.14 5.80
N GLU A 31 11.77 9.71 6.72
CA GLU A 31 12.40 9.02 7.84
C GLU A 31 11.40 8.58 8.91
N GLU A 32 10.30 9.31 9.06
CA GLU A 32 9.27 9.04 10.07
C GLU A 32 8.28 7.94 9.64
N THR A 33 8.16 7.66 8.34
CA THR A 33 7.17 6.69 7.83
C THR A 33 7.25 5.31 8.52
N PRO A 34 8.43 4.70 8.70
CA PRO A 34 8.53 3.42 9.40
C PRO A 34 8.01 3.46 10.84
N ASP A 35 8.27 4.54 11.57
CA ASP A 35 7.84 4.70 12.95
C ASP A 35 6.34 4.99 13.04
N ILE A 36 5.78 5.71 12.05
CA ILE A 36 4.34 5.91 11.91
C ILE A 36 3.64 4.56 11.69
N LEU A 37 4.14 3.69 10.80
CA LEU A 37 3.54 2.37 10.56
C LEU A 37 3.51 1.51 11.84
N LEU A 38 4.59 1.53 12.63
CA LEU A 38 4.66 0.84 13.92
C LEU A 38 3.68 1.45 14.95
N ALA A 39 3.56 2.77 14.97
CA ALA A 39 2.62 3.46 15.85
C ALA A 39 1.16 3.12 15.50
N MET A 40 0.82 3.01 14.21
CA MET A 40 -0.50 2.59 13.75
C MET A 40 -0.80 1.14 14.16
N GLU A 41 0.14 0.22 13.97
CA GLU A 41 0.02 -1.16 14.45
C GLU A 41 -0.20 -1.21 15.97
N LYS A 42 0.62 -0.47 16.74
CA LYS A 42 0.48 -0.38 18.20
C LYS A 42 -0.85 0.26 18.62
N GLY A 43 -1.38 1.16 17.81
CA GLY A 43 -2.70 1.79 17.98
C GLY A 43 -3.88 0.86 17.68
N GLY A 44 -3.62 -0.36 17.20
CA GLY A 44 -4.64 -1.36 16.93
C GLY A 44 -5.02 -1.51 15.46
N ALA A 45 -4.27 -0.93 14.53
CA ALA A 45 -4.46 -1.18 13.10
C ALA A 45 -4.16 -2.65 12.78
N ASP A 46 -5.12 -3.32 12.13
CA ASP A 46 -4.99 -4.71 11.71
C ASP A 46 -4.32 -4.85 10.34
N ILE A 47 -4.55 -3.86 9.47
CA ILE A 47 -4.01 -3.76 8.10
C ILE A 47 -3.61 -2.30 7.87
N LEU A 48 -2.47 -2.10 7.22
CA LEU A 48 -1.93 -0.79 6.90
C LEU A 48 -1.96 -0.58 5.39
N GLU A 49 -2.53 0.53 4.96
CA GLU A 49 -2.44 1.01 3.59
C GLU A 49 -1.37 2.09 3.54
N LEU A 50 -0.38 1.89 2.67
CA LEU A 50 0.72 2.82 2.44
C LEU A 50 0.56 3.42 1.05
N GLY A 51 0.22 4.71 1.00
CA GLY A 51 0.06 5.46 -0.23
C GLY A 51 1.40 5.77 -0.89
N ALA A 52 1.62 5.27 -2.11
CA ALA A 52 2.69 5.74 -2.96
C ALA A 52 2.30 7.09 -3.57
N PRO A 53 3.05 8.18 -3.31
CA PRO A 53 2.67 9.51 -3.74
C PRO A 53 2.74 9.64 -5.27
N PHE A 54 1.76 10.35 -5.84
CA PHE A 54 1.63 10.55 -7.28
C PHE A 54 1.32 12.01 -7.61
N THR A 55 1.80 12.47 -8.77
CA THR A 55 1.69 13.87 -9.22
C THR A 55 0.27 14.26 -9.62
N ASP A 56 -0.53 13.31 -10.11
CA ASP A 56 -1.88 13.56 -10.63
C ASP A 56 -2.94 12.73 -9.88
N PRO A 57 -3.14 12.95 -8.57
CA PRO A 57 -4.01 12.14 -7.74
C PRO A 57 -5.50 12.52 -7.90
N ILE A 58 -6.11 12.14 -9.03
CA ILE A 58 -7.49 12.53 -9.39
C ILE A 58 -8.55 11.92 -8.45
N ALA A 59 -8.28 10.74 -7.88
CA ALA A 59 -9.24 10.02 -7.02
C ALA A 59 -9.17 10.45 -5.54
N ASP A 60 -8.16 11.24 -5.15
CA ASP A 60 -7.88 11.55 -3.76
C ASP A 60 -8.53 12.85 -3.29
N GLY A 61 -8.98 12.88 -2.03
CA GLY A 61 -9.48 14.09 -1.40
C GLY A 61 -8.37 15.11 -1.04
N PRO A 62 -8.73 16.36 -0.71
CA PRO A 62 -7.76 17.46 -0.51
C PRO A 62 -6.70 17.18 0.57
N THR A 63 -7.05 16.42 1.61
CA THR A 63 -6.11 15.99 2.66
C THR A 63 -5.03 15.07 2.12
N ILE A 64 -5.42 14.06 1.32
CA ILE A 64 -4.48 13.11 0.73
C ILE A 64 -3.63 13.81 -0.35
N GLN A 65 -4.24 14.66 -1.18
CA GLN A 65 -3.50 15.48 -2.16
C GLN A 65 -2.41 16.34 -1.50
N THR A 66 -2.70 16.94 -0.34
CA THR A 66 -1.72 17.73 0.44
C THR A 66 -0.56 16.85 0.91
N SER A 67 -0.87 15.68 1.48
CA SER A 67 0.16 14.75 1.94
C SER A 67 1.02 14.20 0.78
N ASN A 68 0.41 13.93 -0.38
CA ASN A 68 1.11 13.51 -1.61
C ASN A 68 2.07 14.61 -2.07
N THR A 69 1.62 15.86 -2.10
CA THR A 69 2.46 17.00 -2.50
C THR A 69 3.70 17.11 -1.62
N ILE A 70 3.55 17.00 -0.29
CA ILE A 70 4.68 17.06 0.64
C ILE A 70 5.61 15.86 0.47
N ALA A 71 5.06 14.66 0.33
CA ALA A 71 5.84 13.45 0.07
C ALA A 71 6.65 13.55 -1.25
N LEU A 72 6.07 14.10 -2.32
CA LEU A 72 6.79 14.36 -3.57
C LEU A 72 7.91 15.39 -3.38
N GLN A 73 7.69 16.44 -2.59
CA GLN A 73 8.73 17.42 -2.25
C GLN A 73 9.88 16.80 -1.44
N ASN A 74 9.59 15.77 -0.63
CA ASN A 74 10.59 14.97 0.07
C ASN A 74 11.32 13.97 -0.86
N GLY A 75 11.03 13.95 -2.16
CA GLY A 75 11.69 13.09 -3.13
C GLY A 75 11.28 11.62 -3.04
N VAL A 76 10.09 11.33 -2.50
CA VAL A 76 9.60 9.96 -2.35
C VAL A 76 9.35 9.31 -3.71
N THR A 77 9.96 8.14 -3.92
CA THR A 77 9.77 7.25 -5.06
C THR A 77 9.22 5.89 -4.62
N ILE A 78 8.76 5.06 -5.55
CA ILE A 78 8.37 3.66 -5.28
C ILE A 78 9.49 2.91 -4.55
N GLU A 79 10.74 3.06 -4.99
CA GLU A 79 11.91 2.41 -4.38
C GLU A 79 12.08 2.83 -2.92
N SER A 80 11.95 4.13 -2.64
CA SER A 80 12.02 4.65 -1.29
C SER A 80 10.86 4.16 -0.41
N THR A 81 9.64 4.06 -0.97
CA THR A 81 8.47 3.52 -0.28
C THR A 81 8.68 2.06 0.11
N LEU A 82 9.19 1.23 -0.81
CA LEU A 82 9.51 -0.17 -0.51
C LEU A 82 10.63 -0.29 0.54
N LYS A 83 11.61 0.62 0.51
CA LYS A 83 12.63 0.71 1.55
C LYS A 83 12.03 1.05 2.92
N MET A 84 11.09 2.00 3.01
CA MET A 84 10.41 2.33 4.26
C MET A 84 9.66 1.13 4.85
N VAL A 85 9.00 0.33 4.00
CA VAL A 85 8.36 -0.92 4.44
C VAL A 85 9.41 -1.88 5.02
N LYS A 86 10.52 -2.08 4.32
CA LYS A 86 11.62 -2.95 4.78
C LYS A 86 12.21 -2.47 6.10
N ASP A 87 12.41 -1.17 6.26
CA ASP A 87 12.89 -0.57 7.51
C ASP A 87 11.88 -0.81 8.64
N ALA A 88 10.58 -0.63 8.39
CA ALA A 88 9.52 -0.92 9.38
C ALA A 88 9.48 -2.41 9.76
N ARG A 89 9.63 -3.32 8.79
CA ARG A 89 9.76 -4.77 9.05
C ARG A 89 10.96 -5.09 9.93
N SER A 90 12.12 -4.47 9.65
CA SER A 90 13.33 -4.66 10.47
C SER A 90 13.16 -4.18 11.91
N LYS A 91 12.32 -3.18 12.13
CA LYS A 91 11.92 -2.66 13.45
C LYS A 91 10.79 -3.47 14.11
N GLY A 92 10.26 -4.50 13.45
CA GLY A 92 9.32 -5.45 14.04
C GLY A 92 7.86 -5.30 13.61
N LEU A 93 7.57 -4.54 12.55
CA LEU A 93 6.21 -4.39 12.01
C LEU A 93 5.65 -5.74 11.54
N LYS A 94 4.51 -6.19 12.09
CA LYS A 94 3.87 -7.48 11.73
C LYS A 94 2.60 -7.33 10.91
N ALA A 95 1.93 -6.19 11.03
CA ALA A 95 0.68 -5.90 10.34
C ALA A 95 0.87 -6.02 8.83
N PRO A 96 -0.07 -6.64 8.10
CA PRO A 96 -0.02 -6.66 6.65
C PRO A 96 -0.03 -5.25 6.07
N VAL A 97 0.83 -5.00 5.08
CA VAL A 97 0.93 -3.71 4.38
C VAL A 97 0.41 -3.86 2.95
N LEU A 98 -0.51 -3.00 2.57
CA LEU A 98 -1.04 -2.84 1.23
C LEU A 98 -0.43 -1.58 0.60
N LEU A 99 0.19 -1.71 -0.57
CA LEU A 99 0.67 -0.55 -1.33
C LEU A 99 -0.51 0.03 -2.12
N MET A 100 -0.94 1.23 -1.77
CA MET A 100 -2.01 1.95 -2.46
C MET A 100 -1.41 2.97 -3.43
N GLY A 101 -1.88 3.02 -4.67
CA GLY A 101 -1.37 4.00 -5.63
C GLY A 101 -2.05 3.94 -7.00
N TYR A 102 -1.52 4.75 -7.91
CA TYR A 102 -1.96 4.82 -9.30
C TYR A 102 -1.15 3.85 -10.17
N TYR A 103 -1.74 3.36 -11.26
CA TYR A 103 -1.14 2.34 -12.10
C TYR A 103 0.07 2.85 -12.87
N ASN A 104 0.03 4.10 -13.34
CA ASN A 104 1.09 4.64 -14.20
C ASN A 104 2.50 4.62 -13.53
N PRO A 105 2.68 5.06 -12.27
CA PRO A 105 3.95 4.86 -11.56
C PRO A 105 4.40 3.41 -11.42
N LEU A 106 3.46 2.48 -11.17
CA LEU A 106 3.75 1.05 -11.03
C LEU A 106 4.20 0.46 -12.37
N LEU A 107 3.54 0.85 -13.46
CA LEU A 107 3.89 0.45 -14.82
C LEU A 107 5.26 1.00 -15.22
N SER A 108 5.54 2.28 -14.94
CA SER A 108 6.84 2.91 -15.21
C SER A 108 7.98 2.28 -14.40
N TYR A 109 7.70 1.72 -13.23
CA TYR A 109 8.68 0.98 -12.43
C TYR A 109 9.00 -0.40 -13.02
N GLY A 110 8.06 -0.96 -13.78
CA GLY A 110 8.10 -2.30 -14.35
C GLY A 110 7.41 -3.31 -13.44
N GLU A 111 6.33 -3.93 -13.94
CA GLU A 111 5.46 -4.80 -13.14
C GLU A 111 6.18 -6.01 -12.53
N GLU A 112 7.04 -6.69 -13.29
CA GLU A 112 7.79 -7.84 -12.77
C GLU A 112 8.80 -7.44 -11.69
N ARG A 113 9.51 -6.33 -11.92
CA ARG A 113 10.45 -5.75 -10.94
C ARG A 113 9.71 -5.35 -9.67
N LEU A 114 8.58 -4.65 -9.82
CA LEU A 114 7.72 -4.24 -8.71
C LEU A 114 7.35 -5.44 -7.84
N LEU A 115 6.85 -6.51 -8.44
CA LEU A 115 6.39 -7.68 -7.69
C LEU A 115 7.51 -8.41 -6.95
N ASN A 116 8.72 -8.43 -7.50
CA ASN A 116 9.88 -9.00 -6.80
C ASN A 116 10.30 -8.11 -5.63
N ASP A 117 10.44 -6.79 -5.88
CA ASP A 117 10.88 -5.85 -4.85
C ASP A 117 9.84 -5.69 -3.71
N CYS A 118 8.54 -5.81 -4.04
CA CYS A 118 7.47 -5.88 -3.05
C CYS A 118 7.57 -7.13 -2.17
N ALA A 119 8.06 -8.26 -2.70
CA ALA A 119 8.15 -9.51 -1.96
C ALA A 119 9.27 -9.39 -0.94
N ASP A 120 10.41 -8.88 -1.42
CA ASP A 120 11.62 -8.66 -0.64
C ASP A 120 11.45 -7.59 0.44
N SER A 121 10.61 -6.58 0.20
CA SER A 121 10.29 -5.54 1.20
C SER A 121 9.24 -5.98 2.22
N GLY A 122 8.42 -6.98 1.91
CA GLY A 122 7.36 -7.48 2.80
C GLY A 122 6.02 -6.76 2.64
N VAL A 123 5.74 -6.21 1.46
CA VAL A 123 4.41 -5.77 1.02
C VAL A 123 3.53 -7.01 0.80
N ASN A 124 2.25 -6.93 1.15
CA ASN A 124 1.33 -8.07 1.11
C ASN A 124 0.28 -7.98 0.01
N GLY A 125 0.15 -6.82 -0.62
CA GLY A 125 -0.80 -6.58 -1.68
C GLY A 125 -0.80 -5.15 -2.20
N PHE A 126 -1.69 -4.90 -3.15
CA PHE A 126 -1.83 -3.64 -3.86
C PHE A 126 -3.29 -3.19 -3.87
N ILE A 127 -3.49 -1.88 -3.76
CA ILE A 127 -4.75 -1.20 -4.10
C ILE A 127 -4.43 -0.24 -5.23
N VAL A 128 -4.95 -0.53 -6.42
CA VAL A 128 -4.76 0.35 -7.59
C VAL A 128 -6.06 1.11 -7.86
N VAL A 129 -6.00 2.44 -7.79
CA VAL A 129 -7.20 3.31 -7.74
C VAL A 129 -7.75 3.72 -9.12
N ASP A 130 -6.92 3.65 -10.15
CA ASP A 130 -7.22 4.10 -11.51
C ASP A 130 -7.31 2.95 -12.52
N LEU A 131 -7.20 1.71 -12.06
CA LEU A 131 -7.19 0.53 -12.94
C LEU A 131 -8.56 -0.18 -12.92
N PRO A 132 -9.37 -0.06 -13.99
CA PRO A 132 -10.66 -0.74 -14.05
C PRO A 132 -10.48 -2.27 -14.15
N PRO A 133 -11.46 -3.06 -13.69
CA PRO A 133 -11.35 -4.53 -13.64
C PRO A 133 -10.97 -5.19 -14.98
N GLU A 134 -11.42 -4.62 -16.09
CA GLU A 134 -11.16 -5.09 -17.46
C GLU A 134 -9.67 -4.95 -17.84
N GLU A 135 -9.04 -3.86 -17.41
CA GLU A 135 -7.63 -3.57 -17.66
C GLU A 135 -6.71 -4.21 -16.61
N ALA A 136 -7.25 -4.45 -15.40
CA ALA A 136 -6.54 -5.12 -14.32
C ALA A 136 -6.20 -6.58 -14.58
N VAL A 137 -6.73 -7.20 -15.64
CA VAL A 137 -6.56 -8.64 -15.91
C VAL A 137 -5.08 -9.05 -16.04
N SER A 138 -4.25 -8.23 -16.70
CA SER A 138 -2.82 -8.52 -16.86
C SER A 138 -2.09 -8.44 -15.52
N PHE A 139 -2.22 -7.31 -14.82
CA PHE A 139 -1.53 -7.06 -13.57
C PHE A 139 -2.01 -8.01 -12.46
N ARG A 140 -3.31 -8.34 -12.42
CA ARG A 140 -3.88 -9.31 -11.47
C ARG A 140 -3.35 -10.72 -11.71
N LYS A 141 -3.12 -11.13 -12.96
CA LYS A 141 -2.47 -12.42 -13.27
C LYS A 141 -1.05 -12.46 -12.72
N LEU A 142 -0.30 -11.36 -12.82
CA LEU A 142 1.05 -11.26 -12.26
C LEU A 142 1.02 -11.29 -10.72
N CYS A 143 0.12 -10.51 -10.09
CA CYS A 143 -0.09 -10.53 -8.64
C CYS A 143 -0.44 -11.93 -8.12
N ASN A 144 -1.34 -12.66 -8.81
CA ASN A 144 -1.70 -14.03 -8.44
C ASN A 144 -0.52 -14.99 -8.51
N LYS A 145 0.35 -14.87 -9.52
CA LYS A 145 1.60 -15.66 -9.61
C LYS A 145 2.53 -15.35 -8.43
N GLY A 146 2.62 -14.08 -8.03
CA GLY A 146 3.39 -13.63 -6.86
C GLY A 146 2.69 -13.81 -5.50
N GLN A 147 1.50 -14.41 -5.46
CA GLN A 147 0.67 -14.57 -4.25
C GLN A 147 0.27 -13.27 -3.54
N TYR A 148 0.19 -12.15 -4.25
CA TYR A 148 -0.29 -10.87 -3.73
C TYR A 148 -1.81 -10.80 -3.67
N VAL A 149 -2.32 -10.06 -2.69
CA VAL A 149 -3.69 -9.57 -2.76
C VAL A 149 -3.69 -8.33 -3.64
N MET A 150 -4.46 -8.32 -4.71
CA MET A 150 -4.68 -7.13 -5.52
C MET A 150 -6.16 -6.80 -5.43
N ASP A 151 -6.45 -5.60 -4.92
CA ASP A 151 -7.77 -5.00 -5.00
C ASP A 151 -7.73 -3.83 -6.00
N THR A 152 -8.86 -3.63 -6.69
CA THR A 152 -9.05 -2.54 -7.64
C THR A 152 -10.17 -1.68 -7.11
N CYS A 153 -9.85 -0.45 -6.71
CA CYS A 153 -10.87 0.53 -6.38
C CYS A 153 -11.09 1.44 -7.58
N SER A 154 -11.80 0.95 -8.61
CA SER A 154 -12.34 1.85 -9.61
C SER A 154 -13.59 2.51 -9.00
N PRO A 155 -13.69 3.85 -8.93
CA PRO A 155 -15.00 4.45 -8.79
C PRO A 155 -15.80 3.95 -9.99
N MET A 156 -16.84 3.18 -9.71
CA MET A 156 -17.83 2.80 -10.72
C MET A 156 -18.33 4.12 -11.30
N PHE A 157 -17.76 4.55 -12.42
CA PHE A 157 -18.26 5.69 -13.16
C PHE A 157 -19.71 5.30 -13.53
N PRO A 158 -20.70 6.12 -13.15
CA PRO A 158 -22.10 5.84 -13.48
C PRO A 158 -22.33 5.78 -14.99
#